data_AF-A0A2N6DP29-F1
#
_entry.id   AF-A0A2N6DP29-F1
#
_cell.length_a   1.000
_cell.length_b   1.000
_cell.length_c   1.000
_cell.angle_alpha   90.00
_cell.angle_beta   90.00
_cell.angle_gamma   90.00
#
_symmetry.space_group_name_H-M   'P 1'
#
loop_
_entity.id
_entity.type
_entity.pdbx_description
1 polymer ?
#
loop_
_entity_poly.entity_id
_entity_poly.type
_entity_poly.pdbx_seq_one_letter_code
_entity_poly.pdbx_strand_id
1 'polypeptide(L)'
;MKLTLKILLITFWLVLACSLAMAAQVTGKTSLDDDHPVAGVRVAAYPATVLDFEGDPPFRSQPSNDQGQFNLNLPPGEYYLLAKGAKLFCFYGRNPVSIPPQGLDSINLLMTPQQLPGPEPGKDLGSPIQGRITHHGEPVAGATVMVYPDLSSQLKGMGLAASLPTDPSGLFELQLPPGNYYLVVRLRNSGALAGPLKAGDLFGYYAGNPLVLKPQQVARVEIPVIEVPENISRHATSMFGSTRISGRIVDSRGEPVSGLVAMLYQDSSMLNRPLYVSAKTGGDGRFLLSFPQGGTYFLAARSELGGTPAPGELYGRYQGAGGEGLKIETGQSAEQIEIVVDEVF
;
A
#
# COMPACT_ATOMS: atom_id res chain seq x y z
N MET A 1 62.52 -27.96 13.50
CA MET A 1 61.36 -28.55 12.79
C MET A 1 60.09 -28.18 13.56
N LYS A 2 59.31 -27.23 13.00
CA LYS A 2 57.84 -27.08 13.13
C LYS A 2 57.22 -27.12 14.53
N LEU A 3 57.09 -25.97 15.23
CA LEU A 3 55.97 -25.78 16.17
C LEU A 3 55.66 -24.31 16.53
N THR A 4 55.65 -23.37 15.57
CA THR A 4 55.32 -21.96 15.88
C THR A 4 54.45 -21.28 14.81
N LEU A 5 53.70 -22.05 14.02
CA LEU A 5 52.92 -21.53 12.89
C LEU A 5 51.50 -22.12 12.77
N LYS A 6 50.90 -22.59 13.87
CA LYS A 6 49.52 -23.11 13.87
C LYS A 6 48.52 -22.33 14.73
N ILE A 7 48.96 -21.38 15.53
CA ILE A 7 48.05 -20.60 16.41
C ILE A 7 47.62 -19.28 15.75
N LEU A 8 48.37 -18.77 14.77
CA LEU A 8 48.02 -17.52 14.08
C LEU A 8 47.06 -17.70 12.88
N LEU A 9 46.70 -18.94 12.53
CA LEU A 9 45.78 -19.23 11.42
C LEU A 9 44.35 -19.59 11.87
N ILE A 10 44.10 -19.64 13.19
CA ILE A 10 42.76 -19.91 13.75
C ILE A 10 42.05 -18.60 14.14
N THR A 11 42.79 -17.52 14.39
CA THR A 11 42.22 -16.20 14.68
C THR A 11 41.79 -15.41 13.44
N PHE A 12 42.14 -15.85 12.22
CA PHE A 12 41.65 -15.23 10.98
C PHE A 12 40.39 -15.91 10.42
N TRP A 13 39.95 -17.04 10.99
CA TRP A 13 38.69 -17.71 10.63
C TRP A 13 37.53 -17.41 11.58
N LEU A 14 37.75 -16.55 12.59
CA LEU A 14 36.74 -16.16 13.58
C LEU A 14 36.21 -14.72 13.42
N VAL A 15 36.38 -14.11 12.24
CA VAL A 15 35.77 -12.82 11.87
C VAL A 15 34.81 -12.96 10.67
N LEU A 16 34.39 -14.19 10.35
CA LEU A 16 33.04 -14.41 9.83
C LEU A 16 32.12 -14.70 11.03
N ALA A 17 32.01 -13.72 11.93
CA ALA A 17 30.83 -13.61 12.76
C ALA A 17 29.69 -13.31 11.79
N CYS A 18 29.09 -14.37 11.25
CA CYS A 18 27.74 -14.33 10.73
C CYS A 18 26.94 -13.67 11.85
N SER A 19 26.58 -12.41 11.66
CA SER A 19 25.65 -11.74 12.54
C SER A 19 24.37 -12.57 12.43
N LEU A 20 24.18 -13.46 13.40
CA LEU A 20 22.88 -14.05 13.66
C LEU A 20 22.03 -12.85 14.05
N ALA A 21 21.43 -12.20 13.05
CA ALA A 21 20.37 -11.24 13.26
C ALA A 21 19.37 -11.98 14.16
N MET A 22 19.31 -11.58 15.43
CA MET A 22 18.41 -12.21 16.39
C MET A 22 17.01 -12.12 15.79
N ALA A 23 16.38 -13.27 15.59
CA ALA A 23 15.06 -13.31 15.02
C ALA A 23 14.10 -12.65 16.03
N ALA A 24 13.50 -11.54 15.60
CA ALA A 24 12.50 -10.80 16.32
C ALA A 24 11.17 -11.55 16.26
N GLN A 25 10.50 -11.67 17.41
CA GLN A 25 9.26 -12.42 17.50
C GLN A 25 8.09 -11.57 17.00
N VAL A 26 7.29 -12.13 16.10
CA VAL A 26 6.06 -11.54 15.60
C VAL A 26 4.88 -12.38 16.08
N THR A 27 3.99 -11.80 16.87
CA THR A 27 2.82 -12.49 17.43
C THR A 27 1.53 -11.77 17.08
N GLY A 28 0.45 -12.55 17.04
CA GLY A 28 -0.85 -12.01 16.69
C GLY A 28 -1.96 -13.05 16.68
N LYS A 29 -3.12 -12.63 16.19
CA LYS A 29 -4.33 -13.44 16.05
C LYS A 29 -4.80 -13.44 14.59
N THR A 30 -5.27 -14.59 14.12
CA THR A 30 -6.04 -14.74 12.88
C THR A 30 -7.50 -14.91 13.24
N SER A 31 -8.38 -14.08 12.70
CA SER A 31 -9.81 -14.09 13.05
C SER A 31 -10.69 -13.61 11.90
N LEU A 32 -12.00 -13.89 11.95
CA LEU A 32 -12.98 -13.32 11.02
C LEU A 32 -13.43 -11.92 11.47
N ASP A 33 -13.50 -11.74 12.78
CA ASP A 33 -13.81 -10.50 13.49
C ASP A 33 -13.15 -10.55 14.90
N ASP A 34 -13.56 -9.70 15.83
CA ASP A 34 -12.95 -9.64 17.16
C ASP A 34 -13.21 -10.92 18.00
N ASP A 35 -14.37 -11.56 17.81
CA ASP A 35 -14.85 -12.66 18.65
C ASP A 35 -14.65 -14.05 18.03
N HIS A 36 -14.41 -14.14 16.72
CA HIS A 36 -14.31 -15.42 16.00
C HIS A 36 -12.86 -15.71 15.55
N PRO A 37 -12.02 -16.36 16.39
CA PRO A 37 -10.69 -16.80 16.00
C PRO A 37 -10.72 -17.90 14.91
N VAL A 38 -9.69 -17.92 14.07
CA VAL A 38 -9.51 -18.93 13.02
C VAL A 38 -8.24 -19.73 13.30
N ALA A 39 -8.41 -21.02 13.59
CA ALA A 39 -7.31 -21.96 13.79
C ALA A 39 -6.73 -22.49 12.46
N GLY A 40 -5.54 -23.09 12.52
CA GLY A 40 -4.94 -23.78 11.38
C GLY A 40 -4.39 -22.87 10.28
N VAL A 41 -4.36 -21.56 10.49
CA VAL A 41 -3.89 -20.56 9.52
C VAL A 41 -2.37 -20.47 9.57
N ARG A 42 -1.71 -20.46 8.41
CA ARG A 42 -0.27 -20.18 8.33
C ARG A 42 -0.04 -18.74 7.85
N VAL A 43 0.79 -18.02 8.59
CA VAL A 43 1.25 -16.68 8.25
C VAL A 43 2.58 -16.80 7.53
N ALA A 44 2.67 -16.21 6.34
CA ALA A 44 3.86 -16.11 5.52
C ALA A 44 4.39 -14.69 5.56
N ALA A 45 5.73 -14.55 5.56
CA ALA A 45 6.38 -13.26 5.40
C ALA A 45 7.32 -13.26 4.20
N TYR A 46 7.22 -12.20 3.39
CA TYR A 46 8.12 -11.93 2.27
C TYR A 46 8.86 -10.61 2.54
N PRO A 47 10.18 -10.51 2.32
CA PRO A 47 10.88 -9.24 2.40
C PRO A 47 10.21 -8.19 1.50
N ALA A 48 10.11 -6.94 1.95
CA ALA A 48 9.45 -5.88 1.20
C ALA A 48 10.14 -5.51 -0.13
N THR A 49 11.32 -6.09 -0.41
CA THR A 49 12.09 -5.93 -1.64
C THR A 49 11.63 -6.85 -2.78
N VAL A 50 10.73 -7.82 -2.52
CA VAL A 50 10.19 -8.68 -3.58
C VAL A 50 9.27 -7.88 -4.51
N LEU A 51 9.28 -8.21 -5.80
CA LEU A 51 8.44 -7.56 -6.82
C LEU A 51 7.14 -8.33 -7.09
N ASP A 52 7.08 -9.59 -6.68
CA ASP A 52 5.91 -10.45 -6.72
C ASP A 52 5.91 -11.43 -5.52
N PHE A 53 4.86 -12.23 -5.40
CA PHE A 53 4.75 -13.30 -4.41
C PHE A 53 4.91 -14.70 -5.02
N GLU A 54 5.58 -14.82 -6.17
CA GLU A 54 5.85 -16.11 -6.79
C GLU A 54 6.87 -16.90 -5.97
N GLY A 55 6.67 -18.22 -5.93
CA GLY A 55 7.50 -19.13 -5.14
C GLY A 55 7.13 -19.21 -3.65
N ASP A 56 7.97 -19.94 -2.92
CA ASP A 56 7.74 -20.25 -1.52
C ASP A 56 8.18 -19.09 -0.60
N PRO A 57 7.33 -18.62 0.33
CA PRO A 57 7.73 -17.59 1.26
C PRO A 57 8.91 -18.04 2.12
N PRO A 58 9.93 -17.19 2.29
CA PRO A 58 11.15 -17.53 3.03
C PRO A 58 10.90 -17.73 4.52
N PHE A 59 9.81 -17.15 5.06
CA PHE A 59 9.42 -17.31 6.45
C PHE A 59 7.95 -17.71 6.54
N ARG A 60 7.65 -18.68 7.41
CA ARG A 60 6.28 -19.13 7.69
C ARG A 60 6.11 -19.49 9.15
N SER A 61 4.94 -19.19 9.69
CA SER A 61 4.54 -19.60 11.03
C SER A 61 4.16 -21.09 11.05
N GLN A 62 4.14 -21.66 12.25
CA GLN A 62 3.29 -22.83 12.49
C GLN A 62 1.81 -22.45 12.31
N PRO A 63 0.91 -23.42 12.07
CA PRO A 63 -0.52 -23.16 12.06
C PRO A 63 -0.98 -22.49 13.36
N SER A 64 -1.89 -21.52 13.25
CA SER A 64 -2.50 -20.89 14.42
C SER A 64 -3.25 -21.91 15.29
N ASN A 65 -3.27 -21.68 16.61
CA ASN A 65 -3.97 -22.54 17.56
C ASN A 65 -5.50 -22.30 17.55
N ASP A 66 -6.24 -22.99 18.42
CA ASP A 66 -7.71 -22.88 18.53
C ASP A 66 -8.20 -21.48 18.93
N GLN A 67 -7.33 -20.66 19.51
CA GLN A 67 -7.59 -19.23 19.81
C GLN A 67 -7.15 -18.31 18.66
N GLY A 68 -6.76 -18.87 17.51
CA GLY A 68 -6.27 -18.13 16.35
C GLY A 68 -4.89 -17.51 16.55
N GLN A 69 -4.17 -17.83 17.62
CA GLN A 69 -2.88 -17.21 17.91
C GLN A 69 -1.79 -17.80 17.03
N PHE A 70 -0.94 -16.94 16.46
CA PHE A 70 0.23 -17.34 15.71
C PHE A 70 1.51 -16.72 16.28
N ASN A 71 2.64 -17.35 15.94
CA ASN A 71 3.96 -16.86 16.24
C ASN A 71 4.88 -17.07 15.03
N LEU A 72 5.65 -16.05 14.68
CA LEU A 72 6.57 -16.05 13.55
C LEU A 72 7.87 -15.34 13.95
N ASN A 73 9.00 -16.00 13.77
CA ASN A 73 10.30 -15.39 14.00
C ASN A 73 10.85 -14.79 12.70
N LEU A 74 11.13 -13.49 12.68
CA LEU A 74 11.66 -12.77 11.53
C LEU A 74 12.90 -11.97 11.92
N PRO A 75 13.95 -11.91 11.07
CA PRO A 75 14.96 -10.87 11.21
C PRO A 75 14.30 -9.47 11.22
N PRO A 76 14.90 -8.47 11.89
CA PRO A 76 14.42 -7.09 11.80
C PRO A 76 14.48 -6.59 10.34
N GLY A 77 13.45 -5.88 9.90
CA GLY A 77 13.33 -5.43 8.51
C GLY A 77 11.88 -5.17 8.10
N GLU A 78 11.65 -4.93 6.81
CA GLU A 78 10.32 -4.69 6.28
C GLU A 78 9.79 -5.93 5.55
N TYR A 79 8.55 -6.32 5.85
CA TYR A 79 7.95 -7.55 5.33
C TYR A 79 6.50 -7.36 4.91
N TYR A 80 6.09 -8.04 3.84
CA TYR A 80 4.69 -8.33 3.56
C TYR A 80 4.26 -9.53 4.38
N LEU A 81 3.19 -9.40 5.17
CA LEU A 81 2.53 -10.50 5.88
C LEU A 81 1.25 -10.93 5.15
N LEU A 82 1.21 -12.20 4.76
CA LEU A 82 0.04 -12.82 4.15
C LEU A 82 -0.37 -14.02 5.01
N ALA A 83 -1.66 -14.27 5.16
CA ALA A 83 -2.15 -15.45 5.85
C ALA A 83 -3.06 -16.27 4.94
N LYS A 84 -2.85 -17.60 4.94
CA LYS A 84 -3.67 -18.55 4.18
C LYS A 84 -4.21 -19.62 5.12
N GLY A 85 -5.53 -19.75 5.14
CA GLY A 85 -6.27 -20.80 5.84
C GLY A 85 -7.10 -21.63 4.86
N ALA A 86 -7.97 -22.49 5.38
CA ALA A 86 -8.89 -23.27 4.54
C ALA A 86 -9.90 -22.33 3.86
N LYS A 87 -9.72 -22.06 2.56
CA LYS A 87 -10.53 -21.11 1.76
C LYS A 87 -10.56 -19.68 2.30
N LEU A 88 -9.61 -19.32 3.16
CA LEU A 88 -9.49 -18.01 3.78
C LEU A 88 -8.14 -17.39 3.45
N PHE A 89 -8.15 -16.07 3.29
CA PHE A 89 -6.99 -15.27 2.92
C PHE A 89 -6.96 -13.95 3.70
N CYS A 90 -5.77 -13.51 4.06
CA CYS A 90 -5.53 -12.16 4.55
C CYS A 90 -4.28 -11.61 3.87
N PHE A 91 -4.37 -10.40 3.33
CA PHE A 91 -3.23 -9.54 3.10
C PHE A 91 -3.27 -8.47 4.19
N TYR A 92 -2.27 -8.48 5.08
CA TYR A 92 -2.31 -7.62 6.26
C TYR A 92 -2.39 -6.14 5.85
N GLY A 93 -3.39 -5.40 6.36
CA GLY A 93 -3.66 -4.03 5.93
C GLY A 93 -2.52 -3.04 6.18
N ARG A 94 -1.61 -3.35 7.11
CA ARG A 94 -0.41 -2.53 7.39
C ARG A 94 0.80 -2.94 6.56
N ASN A 95 0.63 -3.72 5.50
CA ASN A 95 1.72 -4.17 4.66
C ASN A 95 2.37 -3.04 3.82
N PRO A 96 3.69 -3.13 3.57
CA PRO A 96 4.64 -3.90 4.36
C PRO A 96 4.75 -3.36 5.78
N VAL A 97 5.00 -4.25 6.73
CA VAL A 97 5.19 -3.93 8.14
C VAL A 97 6.68 -3.91 8.49
N SER A 98 7.10 -2.89 9.24
CA SER A 98 8.45 -2.82 9.80
C SER A 98 8.51 -3.66 11.08
N ILE A 99 9.42 -4.63 11.11
CA ILE A 99 9.71 -5.50 12.24
C ILE A 99 10.94 -4.97 12.96
N PRO A 100 10.82 -4.44 14.18
CA PRO A 100 11.96 -3.91 14.92
C PRO A 100 12.72 -5.04 15.64
N PRO A 101 13.95 -4.80 16.14
CA PRO A 101 14.75 -5.81 16.85
C PRO A 101 14.06 -6.52 18.01
N GLN A 102 13.20 -5.81 18.74
CA GLN A 102 12.44 -6.34 19.87
C GLN A 102 11.22 -7.18 19.47
N GLY A 103 10.88 -7.25 18.19
CA GLY A 103 9.66 -7.92 17.71
C GLY A 103 8.43 -7.03 17.67
N LEU A 104 7.32 -7.63 17.24
CA LEU A 104 6.03 -6.96 17.11
C LEU A 104 4.93 -7.89 17.62
N ASP A 105 4.14 -7.43 18.57
CA ASP A 105 3.01 -8.18 19.09
C ASP A 105 1.67 -7.65 18.56
N SER A 106 0.60 -8.35 18.95
CA SER A 106 -0.78 -7.90 18.78
C SER A 106 -1.18 -7.61 17.32
N ILE A 107 -0.57 -8.31 16.37
CA ILE A 107 -0.99 -8.24 14.97
C ILE A 107 -2.36 -8.91 14.83
N ASN A 108 -3.34 -8.18 14.31
CA ASN A 108 -4.64 -8.76 13.96
C ASN A 108 -4.73 -9.00 12.45
N LEU A 109 -4.90 -10.27 12.05
CA LEU A 109 -5.04 -10.70 10.67
C LEU A 109 -6.51 -11.07 10.43
N LEU A 110 -7.28 -10.08 9.97
CA LEU A 110 -8.68 -10.27 9.58
C LEU A 110 -8.75 -11.09 8.28
N MET A 111 -9.28 -12.30 8.40
CA MET A 111 -9.39 -13.29 7.34
C MET A 111 -10.63 -13.04 6.51
N THR A 112 -10.49 -13.15 5.19
CA THR A 112 -11.57 -12.98 4.22
C THR A 112 -11.70 -14.23 3.34
N PRO A 113 -12.88 -14.53 2.77
CA PRO A 113 -13.04 -15.65 1.86
C PRO A 113 -12.17 -15.51 0.59
N GLN A 114 -11.47 -16.59 0.20
CA GLN A 114 -10.56 -16.57 -0.94
C GLN A 114 -11.21 -16.94 -2.29
N GLN A 115 -12.25 -17.77 -2.26
CA GLN A 115 -12.84 -18.39 -3.45
C GLN A 115 -14.32 -18.04 -3.56
N LEU A 116 -14.60 -16.75 -3.73
CA LEU A 116 -15.96 -16.26 -3.97
C LEU A 116 -16.26 -16.30 -5.46
N PRO A 117 -17.49 -16.72 -5.86
CA PRO A 117 -17.89 -16.66 -7.25
C PRO A 117 -17.94 -15.19 -7.70
N GLY A 118 -17.29 -14.86 -8.81
CA GLY A 118 -17.49 -13.54 -9.42
C GLY A 118 -18.90 -13.37 -9.97
N PRO A 119 -19.27 -12.16 -10.44
CA PRO A 119 -20.62 -11.90 -10.94
C PRO A 119 -20.96 -12.78 -12.15
N GLU A 120 -22.22 -13.22 -12.23
CA GLU A 120 -22.73 -13.97 -13.38
C GLU A 120 -22.50 -13.21 -14.70
N PRO A 121 -22.36 -13.90 -15.84
CA PRO A 121 -22.21 -13.26 -17.14
C PRO A 121 -23.38 -12.31 -17.43
N GLY A 122 -23.12 -11.00 -17.40
CA GLY A 122 -24.06 -9.99 -17.89
C GLY A 122 -24.06 -9.97 -19.42
N LYS A 123 -25.24 -9.77 -20.04
CA LYS A 123 -25.36 -9.66 -21.51
C LYS A 123 -24.63 -8.44 -22.11
N ASP A 124 -24.34 -7.43 -21.28
CA ASP A 124 -23.76 -6.15 -21.70
C ASP A 124 -22.34 -5.88 -21.13
N LEU A 125 -21.77 -6.83 -20.37
CA LEU A 125 -20.44 -6.68 -19.78
C LEU A 125 -19.38 -7.19 -20.77
N GLY A 126 -18.78 -6.28 -21.52
CA GLY A 126 -17.75 -6.57 -22.53
C GLY A 126 -16.31 -6.54 -21.99
N SER A 127 -16.13 -6.14 -20.73
CA SER A 127 -14.81 -5.95 -20.14
C SER A 127 -14.12 -7.28 -19.80
N PRO A 128 -12.79 -7.40 -19.97
CA PRO A 128 -12.04 -8.62 -19.69
C PRO A 128 -11.93 -8.92 -18.19
N ILE A 129 -12.17 -7.93 -17.33
CA ILE A 129 -12.29 -8.14 -15.88
C ILE A 129 -13.65 -7.58 -15.45
N GLN A 130 -14.42 -8.44 -14.80
CA GLN A 130 -15.73 -8.16 -14.24
C GLN A 130 -15.68 -8.57 -12.78
N GLY A 131 -16.18 -7.72 -11.88
CA GLY A 131 -16.18 -8.12 -10.48
C GLY A 131 -17.22 -7.46 -9.62
N ARG A 132 -17.29 -7.96 -8.39
CA ARG A 132 -18.18 -7.48 -7.33
C ARG A 132 -17.38 -7.19 -6.08
N ILE A 133 -17.70 -6.09 -5.40
CA ILE A 133 -17.16 -5.73 -4.09
C ILE A 133 -18.20 -6.02 -3.03
N THR A 134 -17.80 -6.74 -1.97
CA THR A 134 -18.69 -7.09 -0.86
C THR A 134 -18.10 -6.73 0.51
N HIS A 135 -18.96 -6.33 1.45
CA HIS A 135 -18.63 -6.15 2.87
C HIS A 135 -19.58 -7.01 3.68
N HIS A 136 -19.05 -7.99 4.42
CA HIS A 136 -19.84 -9.02 5.09
C HIS A 136 -20.87 -9.73 4.18
N GLY A 137 -20.53 -9.90 2.89
CA GLY A 137 -21.38 -10.54 1.88
C GLY A 137 -22.35 -9.59 1.18
N GLU A 138 -22.52 -8.36 1.65
CA GLU A 138 -23.41 -7.36 1.06
C GLU A 138 -22.68 -6.51 0.01
N PRO A 139 -23.32 -6.11 -1.10
CA PRO A 139 -22.69 -5.32 -2.15
C PRO A 139 -22.29 -3.91 -1.67
N VAL A 140 -21.12 -3.44 -2.11
CA VAL A 140 -20.59 -2.12 -1.73
C VAL A 140 -20.60 -1.18 -2.92
N ALA A 141 -21.37 -0.09 -2.83
CA ALA A 141 -21.40 0.98 -3.82
C ALA A 141 -20.29 2.01 -3.61
N GLY A 142 -19.85 2.67 -4.68
CA GLY A 142 -18.89 3.77 -4.66
C GLY A 142 -17.42 3.36 -4.48
N ALA A 143 -17.12 2.07 -4.34
CA ALA A 143 -15.75 1.58 -4.17
C ALA A 143 -14.97 1.64 -5.48
N THR A 144 -13.66 1.89 -5.41
CA THR A 144 -12.78 1.89 -6.58
C THR A 144 -11.76 0.77 -6.50
N VAL A 145 -11.56 0.05 -7.60
CA VAL A 145 -10.52 -0.98 -7.74
C VAL A 145 -9.29 -0.35 -8.39
N MET A 146 -8.20 -0.29 -7.63
CA MET A 146 -6.88 0.16 -8.07
C MET A 146 -6.09 -1.04 -8.61
N VAL A 147 -5.40 -0.82 -9.72
CA VAL A 147 -4.63 -1.84 -10.45
C VAL A 147 -3.15 -1.53 -10.36
N TYR A 148 -2.34 -2.52 -9.98
CA TYR A 148 -0.89 -2.43 -9.97
C TYR A 148 -0.27 -3.55 -10.81
N PRO A 149 0.81 -3.29 -11.57
CA PRO A 149 1.47 -4.33 -12.37
C PRO A 149 2.36 -5.25 -11.52
N ASP A 150 2.87 -4.75 -10.40
CA ASP A 150 3.81 -5.42 -9.51
C ASP A 150 3.83 -4.75 -8.11
N LEU A 151 4.73 -5.20 -7.23
CA LEU A 151 4.89 -4.69 -5.86
C LEU A 151 5.89 -3.53 -5.73
N SER A 152 6.42 -2.96 -6.82
CA SER A 152 7.40 -1.86 -6.76
C SER A 152 6.86 -0.62 -6.02
N SER A 153 5.57 -0.32 -6.21
CA SER A 153 4.84 0.73 -5.51
C SER A 153 4.27 0.28 -4.15
N GLN A 154 4.55 -0.95 -3.72
CA GLN A 154 3.96 -1.60 -2.56
C GLN A 154 2.42 -1.57 -2.54
N LEU A 155 1.81 -1.56 -3.73
CA LEU A 155 0.36 -1.41 -3.93
C LEU A 155 -0.20 -0.10 -3.35
N LYS A 156 0.60 0.99 -3.38
CA LYS A 156 0.25 2.33 -2.88
C LYS A 156 0.24 3.36 -4.01
N GLY A 157 -0.37 4.51 -3.75
CA GLY A 157 -0.48 5.58 -4.75
C GLY A 157 -1.50 5.26 -5.84
N MET A 158 -1.31 5.89 -7.01
CA MET A 158 -2.31 5.92 -8.10
C MET A 158 -2.40 4.63 -8.93
N GLY A 159 -1.40 3.75 -8.87
CA GLY A 159 -1.36 2.53 -9.68
C GLY A 159 -1.31 2.78 -11.18
N LEU A 160 -1.43 1.69 -11.95
CA LEU A 160 -1.50 1.69 -13.41
C LEU A 160 -2.87 2.18 -13.91
N ALA A 161 -3.94 1.73 -13.25
CA ALA A 161 -5.32 2.02 -13.62
C ALA A 161 -6.22 1.98 -12.40
N ALA A 162 -7.44 2.50 -12.56
CA ALA A 162 -8.50 2.42 -11.56
C ALA A 162 -9.85 2.17 -12.26
N SER A 163 -10.75 1.42 -11.61
CA SER A 163 -12.13 1.30 -12.09
C SER A 163 -12.89 2.61 -11.87
N LEU A 164 -14.06 2.73 -12.50
CA LEU A 164 -15.07 3.66 -12.00
C LEU A 164 -15.57 3.20 -10.62
N PRO A 165 -16.18 4.09 -9.81
CA PRO A 165 -16.85 3.70 -8.58
C PRO A 165 -17.91 2.62 -8.85
N THR A 166 -17.99 1.62 -7.97
CA THR A 166 -18.98 0.54 -8.09
C THR A 166 -20.41 1.07 -8.03
N ASP A 167 -21.31 0.40 -8.74
CA ASP A 167 -22.74 0.70 -8.72
C ASP A 167 -23.43 0.22 -7.42
N PRO A 168 -24.75 0.46 -7.22
CA PRO A 168 -25.48 -0.03 -6.05
C PRO A 168 -25.49 -1.55 -5.85
N SER A 169 -25.16 -2.33 -6.89
CA SER A 169 -25.03 -3.79 -6.83
C SER A 169 -23.58 -4.24 -6.55
N GLY A 170 -22.68 -3.29 -6.34
CA GLY A 170 -21.27 -3.50 -6.03
C GLY A 170 -20.42 -3.90 -7.24
N LEU A 171 -20.95 -3.75 -8.46
CA LEU A 171 -20.27 -4.20 -9.67
C LEU A 171 -19.22 -3.20 -10.14
N PHE A 172 -18.11 -3.71 -10.66
CA PHE A 172 -17.10 -2.95 -11.37
C PHE A 172 -16.62 -3.69 -12.63
N GLU A 173 -16.07 -2.90 -13.56
CA GLU A 173 -15.40 -3.40 -14.75
C GLU A 173 -14.02 -2.75 -14.91
N LEU A 174 -13.09 -3.50 -15.51
CA LEU A 174 -11.76 -3.00 -15.86
C LEU A 174 -11.38 -3.47 -17.27
N GLN A 175 -11.03 -2.50 -18.13
CA GLN A 175 -10.49 -2.75 -19.45
C GLN A 175 -8.96 -2.78 -19.39
N LEU A 176 -8.39 -3.98 -19.28
CA LEU A 176 -6.94 -4.20 -19.25
C LEU A 176 -6.50 -5.16 -20.36
N PRO A 177 -5.32 -4.96 -20.97
CA PRO A 177 -4.73 -5.96 -21.85
C PRO A 177 -4.32 -7.22 -21.05
N PRO A 178 -4.01 -8.34 -21.73
CA PRO A 178 -3.46 -9.51 -21.06
C PRO A 178 -2.19 -9.19 -20.26
N GLY A 179 -2.06 -9.77 -19.07
CA GLY A 179 -0.97 -9.48 -18.14
C GLY A 179 -1.23 -9.99 -16.72
N ASN A 180 -0.31 -9.65 -15.82
CA ASN A 180 -0.41 -9.95 -14.39
C ASN A 180 -0.73 -8.65 -13.64
N TYR A 181 -1.76 -8.69 -12.79
CA TYR A 181 -2.24 -7.49 -12.09
C TYR A 181 -2.56 -7.78 -10.64
N TYR A 182 -2.22 -6.84 -9.76
CA TYR A 182 -2.69 -6.79 -8.39
C TYR A 182 -3.90 -5.86 -8.32
N LEU A 183 -5.00 -6.38 -7.80
CA LEU A 183 -6.25 -5.64 -7.58
C LEU A 183 -6.41 -5.28 -6.11
N VAL A 184 -6.58 -4.00 -5.82
CA VAL A 184 -6.79 -3.47 -4.46
C VAL A 184 -7.99 -2.53 -4.46
N VAL A 185 -8.91 -2.79 -3.55
CA VAL A 185 -10.14 -2.01 -3.40
C VAL A 185 -9.92 -0.93 -2.36
N ARG A 186 -10.45 0.27 -2.64
CA ARG A 186 -10.49 1.39 -1.71
C ARG A 186 -11.85 2.08 -1.80
N LEU A 187 -12.47 2.31 -0.66
CA LEU A 187 -13.62 3.19 -0.51
C LEU A 187 -13.33 4.15 0.63
N ARG A 188 -13.34 5.45 0.32
CA ARG A 188 -13.15 6.50 1.33
C ARG A 188 -14.50 7.14 1.64
N ASN A 189 -14.83 7.27 2.91
CA ASN A 189 -16.07 7.95 3.35
C ASN A 189 -16.10 9.42 2.92
N SER A 190 -14.92 10.03 2.74
CA SER A 190 -14.79 11.39 2.21
C SER A 190 -15.15 11.53 0.73
N GLY A 191 -15.30 10.43 -0.02
CA GLY A 191 -15.43 10.43 -1.48
C GLY A 191 -14.14 10.81 -2.22
N ALA A 192 -13.02 11.02 -1.53
CA ALA A 192 -11.77 11.40 -2.15
C ALA A 192 -11.17 10.25 -3.00
N LEU A 193 -10.73 10.60 -4.21
CA LEU A 193 -10.08 9.66 -5.13
C LEU A 193 -8.68 9.25 -4.68
N ALA A 194 -8.01 10.08 -3.88
CA ALA A 194 -6.63 9.87 -3.44
C ALA A 194 -6.40 10.25 -1.98
N GLY A 195 -5.18 9.99 -1.50
CA GLY A 195 -4.77 10.17 -0.10
C GLY A 195 -4.85 8.89 0.73
N PRO A 196 -4.39 8.93 1.99
CA PRO A 196 -4.43 7.79 2.90
C PRO A 196 -5.87 7.41 3.25
N LEU A 197 -6.09 6.12 3.57
CA LEU A 197 -7.33 5.65 4.19
C LEU A 197 -7.35 6.03 5.67
N LYS A 198 -8.53 6.24 6.22
CA LYS A 198 -8.79 6.59 7.62
C LYS A 198 -9.73 5.58 8.25
N ALA A 199 -9.83 5.61 9.57
CA ALA A 199 -10.82 4.81 10.30
C ALA A 199 -12.22 4.98 9.67
N GLY A 200 -12.93 3.87 9.49
CA GLY A 200 -14.23 3.82 8.82
C GLY A 200 -14.19 3.72 7.30
N ASP A 201 -13.05 3.97 6.64
CA ASP A 201 -12.90 3.67 5.21
C ASP A 201 -12.89 2.15 4.99
N LEU A 202 -13.19 1.67 3.78
CA LEU A 202 -13.10 0.25 3.43
C LEU A 202 -11.91 -0.02 2.51
N PHE A 203 -11.30 -1.18 2.69
CA PHE A 203 -10.24 -1.66 1.80
C PHE A 203 -10.28 -3.18 1.66
N GLY A 204 -9.74 -3.67 0.55
CA GLY A 204 -9.69 -5.10 0.28
C GLY A 204 -8.61 -5.44 -0.73
N TYR A 205 -8.12 -6.66 -0.67
CA TYR A 205 -7.14 -7.19 -1.61
C TYR A 205 -7.75 -8.41 -2.27
N TYR A 206 -7.68 -8.49 -3.60
CA TYR A 206 -8.14 -9.70 -4.28
C TYR A 206 -7.29 -10.90 -3.84
N ALA A 207 -7.95 -11.92 -3.30
CA ALA A 207 -7.29 -13.09 -2.71
C ALA A 207 -6.60 -13.99 -3.74
N GLY A 208 -6.92 -13.80 -5.03
CA GLY A 208 -6.25 -14.40 -6.17
C GLY A 208 -5.14 -13.53 -6.75
N ASN A 209 -4.68 -12.49 -6.06
CA ASN A 209 -3.55 -11.67 -6.51
C ASN A 209 -2.24 -12.49 -6.58
N PRO A 210 -1.40 -12.27 -7.61
CA PRO A 210 -1.71 -11.50 -8.82
C PRO A 210 -2.76 -12.21 -9.71
N LEU A 211 -3.72 -11.45 -10.22
CA LEU A 211 -4.64 -11.90 -11.25
C LEU A 211 -3.87 -12.06 -12.58
N VAL A 212 -3.81 -13.28 -13.09
CA VAL A 212 -3.27 -13.59 -14.42
C VAL A 212 -4.39 -13.51 -15.45
N LEU A 213 -4.39 -12.47 -16.28
CA LEU A 213 -5.35 -12.26 -17.36
C LEU A 213 -4.76 -12.72 -18.70
N LYS A 214 -5.31 -13.78 -19.28
CA LYS A 214 -4.86 -14.32 -20.57
C LYS A 214 -5.62 -13.68 -21.75
N PRO A 215 -5.09 -13.75 -22.99
CA PRO A 215 -5.82 -13.30 -24.17
C PRO A 215 -7.22 -13.91 -24.28
N GLN A 216 -8.23 -13.09 -24.58
CA GLN A 216 -9.64 -13.48 -24.73
C GLN A 216 -10.29 -14.08 -23.48
N GLN A 217 -9.62 -14.05 -22.33
CA GLN A 217 -10.19 -14.47 -21.06
C GLN A 217 -11.07 -13.36 -20.47
N VAL A 218 -12.20 -13.76 -19.90
CA VAL A 218 -12.97 -12.92 -18.99
C VAL A 218 -12.74 -13.42 -17.57
N ALA A 219 -12.08 -12.61 -16.75
CA ALA A 219 -11.89 -12.86 -15.34
C ALA A 219 -13.10 -12.34 -14.55
N ARG A 220 -13.71 -13.22 -13.75
CA ARG A 220 -14.81 -12.89 -12.85
C ARG A 220 -14.33 -13.03 -11.42
N VAL A 221 -14.35 -11.94 -10.68
CA VAL A 221 -13.79 -11.90 -9.32
C VAL A 221 -14.78 -11.29 -8.35
N GLU A 222 -14.74 -11.75 -7.11
CA GLU A 222 -15.35 -11.04 -5.99
C GLU A 222 -14.24 -10.68 -4.99
N ILE A 223 -14.28 -9.43 -4.50
CA ILE A 223 -13.28 -8.92 -3.57
C ILE A 223 -13.99 -8.46 -2.29
N PRO A 224 -13.87 -9.23 -1.20
CA PRO A 224 -14.37 -8.80 0.09
C PRO A 224 -13.49 -7.66 0.62
N VAL A 225 -14.13 -6.65 1.18
CA VAL A 225 -13.48 -5.54 1.89
C VAL A 225 -13.68 -5.67 3.39
N ILE A 226 -12.81 -5.00 4.13
CA ILE A 226 -12.90 -4.83 5.58
C ILE A 226 -12.79 -3.34 5.91
N GLU A 227 -13.33 -2.96 7.05
CA GLU A 227 -13.22 -1.60 7.57
C GLU A 227 -11.83 -1.34 8.15
N VAL A 228 -11.33 -0.14 7.92
CA VAL A 228 -10.15 0.39 8.59
C VAL A 228 -10.53 0.66 10.06
N PRO A 229 -9.94 -0.05 11.05
CA PRO A 229 -10.37 0.05 12.44
C PRO A 229 -10.07 1.43 13.04
N GLU A 230 -10.76 1.81 14.13
CA GLU A 230 -10.50 3.07 14.84
C GLU A 230 -9.15 3.07 15.58
N ASN A 231 -8.78 1.93 16.17
CA ASN A 231 -7.59 1.75 17.01
C ASN A 231 -6.28 1.61 16.22
N ILE A 232 -6.15 2.32 15.11
CA ILE A 232 -4.84 2.43 14.47
C ILE A 232 -4.05 3.43 15.29
N SER A 233 -3.23 2.90 16.19
CA SER A 233 -2.26 3.64 17.00
C SER A 233 -1.42 4.56 16.10
N ARG A 234 -0.63 5.49 16.67
CA ARG A 234 0.37 6.32 15.94
C ARG A 234 1.27 5.60 14.90
N HIS A 235 1.28 4.26 14.90
CA HIS A 235 1.85 3.40 13.86
C HIS A 235 1.01 3.28 12.57
N ALA A 236 -0.19 3.88 12.49
CA ALA A 236 -1.04 3.99 11.29
C ALA A 236 -0.33 4.64 10.10
N THR A 237 0.57 5.56 10.42
CA THR A 237 1.32 6.35 9.47
C THR A 237 2.33 5.50 8.67
N SER A 238 2.47 4.19 8.96
CA SER A 238 3.21 3.23 8.12
C SER A 238 2.33 2.56 7.05
N MET A 239 1.00 2.56 7.18
CA MET A 239 0.09 1.92 6.20
C MET A 239 0.21 2.52 4.80
N PHE A 240 0.63 3.79 4.72
CA PHE A 240 0.68 4.55 3.47
C PHE A 240 2.11 4.80 2.97
N GLY A 241 3.11 4.24 3.64
CA GLY A 241 4.53 4.44 3.31
C GLY A 241 5.33 4.91 4.51
N SER A 242 6.56 4.43 4.62
CA SER A 242 7.49 4.81 5.69
C SER A 242 8.15 6.17 5.41
N THR A 243 8.23 6.58 4.15
CA THR A 243 8.76 7.89 3.72
C THR A 243 7.65 8.94 3.67
N ARG A 244 7.92 10.17 4.12
CA ARG A 244 6.91 11.23 4.21
C ARG A 244 7.38 12.58 3.70
N ILE A 245 6.46 13.31 3.08
CA ILE A 245 6.62 14.73 2.79
C ILE A 245 5.42 15.47 3.36
N SER A 246 5.66 16.48 4.18
CA SER A 246 4.60 17.30 4.77
C SER A 246 4.93 18.79 4.66
N GLY A 247 3.87 19.59 4.58
CA GLY A 247 4.03 20.99 4.22
C GLY A 247 2.72 21.77 4.17
N ARG A 248 2.79 22.97 3.58
CA ARG A 248 1.65 23.85 3.31
C ARG A 248 1.61 24.25 1.84
N ILE A 249 0.40 24.40 1.32
CA ILE A 249 0.13 25.05 0.05
C ILE A 249 -0.36 26.46 0.36
N VAL A 250 0.30 27.47 -0.21
CA VAL A 250 0.05 28.89 0.06
C VAL A 250 -0.09 29.68 -1.24
N ASP A 251 -0.77 30.83 -1.20
CA ASP A 251 -0.78 31.79 -2.30
C ASP A 251 0.51 32.64 -2.32
N SER A 252 0.66 33.52 -3.30
CA SER A 252 1.83 34.42 -3.42
C SER A 252 1.99 35.43 -2.27
N ARG A 253 1.01 35.56 -1.37
CA ARG A 253 1.12 36.35 -0.12
C ARG A 253 1.53 35.50 1.08
N GLY A 254 1.69 34.18 0.91
CA GLY A 254 1.97 33.22 1.97
C GLY A 254 0.72 32.78 2.73
N GLU A 255 -0.48 33.13 2.25
CA GLU A 255 -1.73 32.74 2.91
C GLU A 255 -2.11 31.31 2.54
N PRO A 256 -2.63 30.49 3.47
CA PRO A 256 -2.87 29.08 3.22
C PRO A 256 -4.07 28.87 2.32
N VAL A 257 -3.96 27.94 1.36
CA VAL A 257 -5.01 27.68 0.38
C VAL A 257 -5.69 26.34 0.65
N SER A 258 -7.01 26.37 0.84
CA SER A 258 -7.84 25.17 1.00
C SER A 258 -8.27 24.57 -0.34
N GLY A 259 -8.52 23.26 -0.37
CA GLY A 259 -9.12 22.57 -1.51
C GLY A 259 -8.12 22.10 -2.58
N LEU A 260 -6.82 22.31 -2.37
CA LEU A 260 -5.75 21.88 -3.28
C LEU A 260 -5.18 20.52 -2.86
N VAL A 261 -4.54 19.83 -3.80
CA VAL A 261 -3.78 18.60 -3.52
C VAL A 261 -2.31 18.79 -3.85
N ALA A 262 -1.43 18.18 -3.05
CA ALA A 262 -0.02 18.02 -3.39
C ALA A 262 0.17 16.72 -4.19
N MET A 263 0.99 16.79 -5.23
CA MET A 263 1.26 15.69 -6.16
C MET A 263 2.75 15.42 -6.22
N LEU A 264 3.15 14.15 -6.14
CA LEU A 264 4.54 13.69 -6.17
C LEU A 264 4.86 13.01 -7.51
N TYR A 265 5.96 13.42 -8.13
CA TYR A 265 6.42 12.92 -9.42
C TYR A 265 7.85 12.40 -9.34
N GLN A 266 8.16 11.38 -10.14
CA GLN A 266 9.53 10.89 -10.33
C GLN A 266 10.36 11.78 -11.27
N ASP A 267 9.69 12.47 -12.19
CA ASP A 267 10.31 13.18 -13.31
C ASP A 267 10.05 14.69 -13.23
N SER A 268 11.05 15.49 -13.61
CA SER A 268 11.03 16.95 -13.47
C SER A 268 10.07 17.66 -14.42
N SER A 269 9.69 17.03 -15.54
CA SER A 269 8.70 17.59 -16.46
C SER A 269 7.32 17.67 -15.80
N MET A 270 7.03 16.72 -14.89
CA MET A 270 5.74 16.54 -14.21
C MET A 270 4.57 16.40 -15.20
N LEU A 271 4.83 15.89 -16.41
CA LEU A 271 3.81 15.67 -17.45
C LEU A 271 3.11 14.32 -17.36
N ASN A 272 3.74 13.35 -16.68
CA ASN A 272 3.18 12.02 -16.47
C ASN A 272 2.10 12.02 -15.38
N ARG A 273 1.45 10.88 -15.14
CA ARG A 273 0.58 10.71 -13.97
C ARG A 273 1.42 10.86 -12.67
N PRO A 274 0.94 11.58 -11.64
CA PRO A 274 1.62 11.62 -10.36
C PRO A 274 1.66 10.22 -9.72
N LEU A 275 2.75 9.92 -9.03
CA LEU A 275 2.90 8.67 -8.28
C LEU A 275 1.97 8.65 -7.07
N TYR A 276 1.95 9.76 -6.33
CA TYR A 276 1.21 9.92 -5.08
C TYR A 276 0.53 11.29 -5.06
N VAL A 277 -0.66 11.33 -4.44
CA VAL A 277 -1.48 12.53 -4.31
C VAL A 277 -1.98 12.61 -2.86
N SER A 278 -1.89 13.78 -2.25
CA SER A 278 -2.38 14.02 -0.90
C SER A 278 -3.92 14.09 -0.85
N ALA A 279 -4.47 14.12 0.36
CA ALA A 279 -5.82 14.63 0.55
C ALA A 279 -5.89 16.13 0.17
N LYS A 280 -7.10 16.63 -0.08
CA LYS A 280 -7.34 18.07 -0.24
C LYS A 280 -6.96 18.83 1.03
N THR A 281 -6.32 19.98 0.87
CA THR A 281 -5.95 20.87 1.99
C THR A 281 -7.17 21.44 2.68
N GLY A 282 -7.10 21.56 4.01
CA GLY A 282 -8.06 22.33 4.81
C GLY A 282 -7.74 23.82 4.81
N GLY A 283 -8.43 24.59 5.66
CA GLY A 283 -8.19 26.04 5.81
C GLY A 283 -6.79 26.40 6.32
N ASP A 284 -6.02 25.45 6.82
CA ASP A 284 -4.62 25.64 7.24
C ASP A 284 -3.60 25.39 6.12
N GLY A 285 -4.06 24.98 4.94
CA GLY A 285 -3.25 24.68 3.75
C GLY A 285 -2.39 23.43 3.87
N ARG A 286 -2.54 22.61 4.92
CA ARG A 286 -1.61 21.51 5.19
C ARG A 286 -1.83 20.32 4.28
N PHE A 287 -0.73 19.73 3.80
CA PHE A 287 -0.72 18.47 3.06
C PHE A 287 0.23 17.45 3.69
N LEU A 288 -0.07 16.18 3.44
CA LEU A 288 0.78 15.05 3.79
C LEU A 288 0.80 14.06 2.62
N LEU A 289 2.00 13.70 2.19
CA LEU A 289 2.28 12.59 1.29
C LEU A 289 3.00 11.51 2.09
N SER A 290 2.59 10.26 1.90
CA SER A 290 3.27 9.08 2.43
C SER A 290 3.45 8.10 1.28
N PHE A 291 4.66 7.55 1.16
CA PHE A 291 5.06 6.71 0.05
C PHE A 291 6.21 5.78 0.46
N PRO A 292 6.47 4.70 -0.30
CA PRO A 292 7.25 3.57 0.20
C PRO A 292 8.76 3.74 0.12
N GLN A 293 9.27 4.43 -0.90
CA GLN A 293 10.70 4.48 -1.20
C GLN A 293 11.19 5.92 -1.17
N GLY A 294 12.42 6.12 -0.69
CA GLY A 294 13.14 7.37 -0.89
C GLY A 294 13.63 7.51 -2.33
N GLY A 295 14.09 8.70 -2.67
CA GLY A 295 14.54 9.04 -4.01
C GLY A 295 14.64 10.54 -4.21
N THR A 296 14.76 10.94 -5.47
CA THR A 296 14.64 12.33 -5.89
C THR A 296 13.25 12.51 -6.51
N TYR A 297 12.46 13.43 -5.95
CA TYR A 297 11.08 13.66 -6.35
C TYR A 297 10.79 15.12 -6.68
N PHE A 298 9.76 15.35 -7.48
CA PHE A 298 9.27 16.68 -7.83
C PHE A 298 7.85 16.85 -7.32
N LEU A 299 7.53 18.03 -6.80
CA LEU A 299 6.22 18.34 -6.23
C LEU A 299 5.52 19.45 -6.99
N ALA A 300 4.22 19.26 -7.17
CA ALA A 300 3.31 20.30 -7.64
C ALA A 300 2.05 20.33 -6.77
N ALA A 301 1.35 21.46 -6.79
CA ALA A 301 0.06 21.65 -6.15
C ALA A 301 -0.95 22.21 -7.15
N ARG A 302 -2.19 21.70 -7.13
CA ARG A 302 -3.32 22.25 -7.89
C ARG A 302 -4.68 21.78 -7.36
N SER A 303 -5.76 22.31 -7.92
CA SER A 303 -7.15 22.02 -7.54
C SER A 303 -7.67 20.69 -8.09
N GLU A 304 -7.29 20.34 -9.32
CA GLU A 304 -7.80 19.16 -10.04
C GLU A 304 -6.70 18.22 -10.56
N LEU A 305 -7.00 16.94 -10.72
CA LEU A 305 -6.03 15.96 -11.21
C LEU A 305 -6.14 15.77 -12.73
N GLY A 306 -4.99 15.85 -13.42
CA GLY A 306 -4.89 15.54 -14.85
C GLY A 306 -5.06 16.75 -15.77
N GLY A 307 -4.65 16.57 -17.04
CA GLY A 307 -4.70 17.63 -18.06
C GLY A 307 -3.75 18.80 -17.80
N THR A 308 -3.62 19.67 -18.79
CA THR A 308 -2.97 20.98 -18.62
C THR A 308 -3.85 21.85 -17.71
N PRO A 309 -3.30 22.55 -16.71
CA PRO A 309 -4.07 23.50 -15.91
C PRO A 309 -4.81 24.51 -16.81
N ALA A 310 -6.12 24.67 -16.60
CA ALA A 310 -6.90 25.67 -17.32
C ALA A 310 -6.65 27.09 -16.77
N PRO A 311 -6.87 28.14 -17.57
CA PRO A 311 -6.89 29.50 -17.06
C PRO A 311 -7.86 29.64 -15.88
N GLY A 312 -7.41 30.28 -14.79
CA GLY A 312 -8.16 30.38 -13.54
C GLY A 312 -7.91 29.25 -12.53
N GLU A 313 -7.23 28.17 -12.91
CA GLU A 313 -6.79 27.16 -11.94
C GLU A 313 -5.58 27.64 -11.15
N LEU A 314 -5.52 27.27 -9.87
CA LEU A 314 -4.32 27.47 -9.06
C LEU A 314 -3.32 26.35 -9.35
N TYR A 315 -2.09 26.73 -9.67
CA TYR A 315 -1.00 25.81 -9.93
C TYR A 315 0.31 26.33 -9.33
N GLY A 316 1.10 25.40 -8.76
CA GLY A 316 2.40 25.71 -8.20
C GLY A 316 3.34 24.52 -8.27
N ARG A 317 4.64 24.79 -8.37
CA ARG A 317 5.71 23.77 -8.28
C ARG A 317 6.55 24.09 -7.06
N TYR A 318 6.93 23.07 -6.32
CA TYR A 318 7.95 23.23 -5.29
C TYR A 318 9.27 23.61 -5.95
N GLN A 319 9.77 24.81 -5.65
CA GLN A 319 11.10 25.24 -6.06
C GLN A 319 12.04 25.02 -4.88
N GLY A 320 12.63 23.82 -4.80
CA GLY A 320 13.71 23.57 -3.83
C GLY A 320 14.92 24.49 -4.08
N ALA A 321 15.97 24.37 -3.27
CA ALA A 321 17.21 25.11 -3.47
C ALA A 321 17.78 24.84 -4.88
N GLY A 322 17.71 25.83 -5.78
CA GLY A 322 18.23 25.76 -7.15
C GLY A 322 17.35 25.02 -8.18
N GLY A 323 16.10 24.68 -7.85
CA GLY A 323 15.20 23.99 -8.79
C GLY A 323 15.49 22.48 -8.94
N GLU A 324 16.36 21.92 -8.12
CA GLU A 324 16.57 20.47 -8.04
C GLU A 324 15.40 19.76 -7.36
N GLY A 325 15.19 18.48 -7.71
CA GLY A 325 14.19 17.64 -7.04
C GLY A 325 14.50 17.44 -5.55
N LEU A 326 13.45 17.25 -4.75
CA LEU A 326 13.53 16.94 -3.33
C LEU A 326 14.14 15.54 -3.13
N LYS A 327 15.32 15.49 -2.51
CA LYS A 327 15.99 14.25 -2.13
C LYS A 327 15.54 13.81 -0.73
N ILE A 328 15.09 12.57 -0.60
CA ILE A 328 14.65 12.00 0.68
C ILE A 328 15.02 10.51 0.73
N GLU A 329 15.54 10.04 1.86
CA GLU A 329 15.86 8.62 2.04
C GLU A 329 14.62 7.81 2.45
N THR A 330 14.63 6.50 2.17
CA THR A 330 13.54 5.61 2.56
C THR A 330 13.31 5.64 4.07
N GLY A 331 12.08 5.83 4.51
CA GLY A 331 11.72 5.89 5.92
C GLY A 331 11.93 7.26 6.58
N GLN A 332 12.52 8.23 5.88
CA GLN A 332 12.72 9.58 6.39
C GLN A 332 11.50 10.47 6.14
N SER A 333 11.46 11.61 6.82
CA SER A 333 10.43 12.63 6.65
C SER A 333 11.06 13.96 6.22
N ALA A 334 10.53 14.56 5.16
CA ALA A 334 10.77 15.95 4.82
C ALA A 334 9.57 16.78 5.31
N GLU A 335 9.84 17.77 6.15
CA GLU A 335 8.81 18.60 6.79
C GLU A 335 8.97 20.06 6.36
N GLN A 336 7.93 20.86 6.62
CA GLN A 336 7.93 22.30 6.35
C GLN A 336 8.14 22.66 4.87
N ILE A 337 7.70 21.77 3.97
CA ILE A 337 7.69 22.07 2.53
C ILE A 337 6.62 23.12 2.25
N GLU A 338 6.98 24.16 1.51
CA GLU A 338 6.03 25.19 1.07
C GLU A 338 5.89 25.15 -0.44
N ILE A 339 4.66 25.00 -0.93
CA ILE A 339 4.34 25.10 -2.36
C ILE A 339 3.52 26.37 -2.55
N VAL A 340 4.12 27.36 -3.22
CA VAL A 340 3.43 28.58 -3.63
C VAL A 340 2.66 28.28 -4.91
N VAL A 341 1.37 28.60 -4.92
CA VAL A 341 0.50 28.48 -6.09
C VAL A 341 0.03 29.86 -6.55
N ASP A 342 -0.11 30.00 -7.86
CA ASP A 342 -0.67 31.18 -8.50
C ASP A 342 -1.73 30.77 -9.52
N GLU A 343 -2.59 31.71 -9.89
CA GLU A 343 -3.56 31.52 -10.94
C GLU A 343 -2.85 31.35 -12.29
N VAL A 344 -3.28 30.36 -13.06
CA VAL A 344 -2.80 30.13 -14.42
C VAL A 344 -3.50 31.11 -15.36
N PHE A 345 -2.72 31.78 -16.20
CA PHE A 345 -3.19 32.74 -17.21
C PHE A 345 -3.00 32.20 -18.63
#